data_AF-A0A8T5N722-F1
#
_entry.id   AF-A0A8T5N722-F1
#
_cell.length_a   1.000
_cell.length_b   1.000
_cell.length_c   1.000
_cell.angle_alpha   90.00
_cell.angle_beta   90.00
_cell.angle_gamma   90.00
#
_symmetry.space_group_name_H-M   'P 1'
#
loop_
_entity.id
_entity.type
_entity.pdbx_description
1 polymer ?
#
loop_
_entity_poly.entity_id
_entity_poly.type
_entity_poly.pdbx_seq_one_letter_code
_entity_poly.pdbx_strand_id
1 'polypeptide(L)'
;YAKDFSGNTLDFTWTFTVSSVPSFDIEIHAGWNLISLPLVQTNTSILSVLSSIDGQWDVVKYYDAITKTWKTYRVGATTNTLFDLDHTMGFWLHTTENTTLTVYGTPPTNTDILLKAGWNLVGYPSMNGTRTIAEALFGTGYLRVEGYDSASPYIKVLNDTYIMKAGEGYWVYVPSDTLWIVSFYSSPSEDEINAEGGFSETKGAGGAFTSTIEEYYIPLPSDCTVAASLNGNGVSSTQASSGGSSLFGLLLLLAVVCLAVRKHRN
;
A
#
# COMPACT_ATOMS: atom_id res chain seq x y z
N TYR A 1 -39.78 24.30 -5.66
CA TYR A 1 -40.91 23.79 -6.47
C TYR A 1 -41.08 24.67 -7.69
N ALA A 2 -40.85 24.15 -8.89
CA ALA A 2 -41.31 24.79 -10.11
C ALA A 2 -42.74 24.29 -10.37
N LYS A 3 -43.69 25.21 -10.50
CA LYS A 3 -45.07 24.90 -10.92
C LYS A 3 -45.19 25.29 -12.39
N ASP A 4 -45.80 24.44 -13.20
CA ASP A 4 -46.21 24.87 -14.53
C ASP A 4 -47.48 25.75 -14.48
N PHE A 5 -47.86 26.33 -15.62
CA PHE A 5 -49.04 27.20 -15.75
C PHE A 5 -50.37 26.47 -15.49
N SER A 6 -50.35 25.14 -15.39
CA SER A 6 -51.51 24.28 -15.14
C SER A 6 -51.56 23.79 -13.68
N GLY A 7 -50.61 24.21 -12.84
CA GLY A 7 -50.55 23.83 -11.43
C GLY A 7 -49.99 22.42 -11.18
N ASN A 8 -49.40 21.78 -12.18
CA ASN A 8 -48.74 20.50 -12.00
C ASN A 8 -47.40 20.71 -11.28
N THR A 9 -47.08 19.77 -10.38
CA THR A 9 -45.81 19.73 -9.65
C THR A 9 -45.15 18.40 -9.95
N LEU A 10 -43.94 18.44 -10.50
CA LEU A 10 -43.08 17.27 -10.60
C LEU A 10 -42.18 17.24 -9.36
N ASP A 11 -42.40 16.25 -8.51
CA ASP A 11 -41.52 15.96 -7.39
C ASP A 11 -40.36 15.08 -7.87
N PHE A 12 -39.21 15.72 -8.12
CA PHE A 12 -37.95 15.02 -8.35
C PHE A 12 -37.12 15.06 -7.07
N THR A 13 -36.79 13.87 -6.56
CA THR A 13 -35.80 13.72 -5.50
C THR A 13 -34.48 13.29 -6.14
N TRP A 14 -33.45 14.12 -5.99
CA TRP A 14 -32.08 13.76 -6.36
C TRP A 14 -31.39 13.21 -5.12
N THR A 15 -31.21 11.88 -5.07
CA THR A 15 -30.31 11.27 -4.09
C THR A 15 -28.91 11.26 -4.67
N PHE A 16 -27.98 11.98 -4.05
CA PHE A 16 -26.56 11.82 -4.27
C PHE A 16 -25.97 11.14 -3.03
N THR A 17 -25.18 10.10 -3.25
CA THR A 17 -24.43 9.42 -2.19
C THR A 17 -23.05 10.05 -2.13
N VAL A 18 -22.71 10.69 -1.02
CA VAL A 18 -21.32 11.11 -0.75
C VAL A 18 -20.58 9.87 -0.25
N SER A 19 -19.67 9.33 -1.06
CA SER A 19 -18.75 8.30 -0.58
C SER A 19 -17.70 8.96 0.30
N SER A 20 -17.52 8.47 1.53
CA SER A 20 -16.45 8.93 2.40
C SER A 20 -15.10 8.52 1.81
N VAL A 21 -14.19 9.48 1.65
CA VAL A 21 -12.81 9.20 1.23
C VAL A 21 -12.10 8.53 2.42
N PRO A 22 -11.43 7.38 2.22
CA PRO A 22 -10.65 6.76 3.28
C PRO A 22 -9.61 7.71 3.84
N SER A 23 -9.40 7.63 5.15
CA SER A 23 -8.45 8.47 5.86
C SER A 23 -7.65 7.66 6.88
N PHE A 24 -6.51 8.22 7.27
CA PHE A 24 -5.67 7.68 8.34
C PHE A 24 -5.15 8.82 9.20
N ASP A 25 -5.20 8.65 10.51
CA ASP A 25 -4.75 9.65 11.46
C ASP A 25 -3.34 9.30 11.97
N ILE A 26 -2.46 10.29 11.93
CA ILE A 26 -1.08 10.18 12.43
C ILE A 26 -0.93 11.15 13.60
N GLU A 27 -0.59 10.63 14.77
CA GLU A 27 -0.25 11.46 15.93
C GLU A 27 1.11 12.11 15.70
N ILE A 28 1.17 13.44 15.81
CA ILE A 28 2.36 14.25 15.59
C ILE A 28 2.68 15.03 16.87
N HIS A 29 3.92 14.93 17.34
CA HIS A 29 4.37 15.67 18.53
C HIS A 29 5.05 16.97 18.13
N ALA A 30 5.03 17.97 19.01
CA ALA A 30 5.76 19.21 18.79
C ALA A 30 7.26 18.92 18.54
N GLY A 31 7.84 19.58 17.53
CA GLY A 31 9.20 19.36 17.09
C GLY A 31 9.28 18.45 15.86
N TRP A 32 10.41 17.75 15.71
CA TRP A 32 10.66 16.88 14.56
C TRP A 32 9.97 15.52 14.72
N ASN A 33 9.36 15.06 13.63
CA ASN A 33 8.74 13.74 13.51
C ASN A 33 9.19 13.12 12.19
N LEU A 34 9.46 11.82 12.17
CA LEU A 34 9.72 11.06 10.95
C LEU A 34 8.50 10.22 10.62
N ILE A 35 7.76 10.65 9.59
CA ILE A 35 6.48 10.05 9.23
C ILE A 35 6.45 9.60 7.78
N SER A 36 5.41 8.86 7.41
CA SER A 36 5.10 8.51 6.03
C SER A 36 3.59 8.46 5.79
N LEU A 37 3.16 8.30 4.53
CA LEU A 37 1.76 8.26 4.17
C LEU A 37 1.36 6.82 3.80
N PRO A 38 0.44 6.18 4.54
CA PRO A 38 0.06 4.80 4.23
C PRO A 38 -0.90 4.66 3.03
N LEU A 39 -1.65 5.72 2.71
CA LEU A 39 -2.62 5.76 1.61
C LEU A 39 -2.03 6.45 0.36
N VAL A 40 -2.56 6.17 -0.83
CA VAL A 40 -2.19 6.91 -2.05
C VAL A 40 -2.98 8.21 -2.13
N GLN A 41 -2.26 9.34 -2.19
CA GLN A 41 -2.84 10.68 -2.24
C GLN A 41 -3.45 10.94 -3.62
N THR A 42 -4.64 11.55 -3.66
CA THR A 42 -5.20 12.09 -4.91
C THR A 42 -4.44 13.34 -5.36
N ASN A 43 -3.87 14.09 -4.42
CA ASN A 43 -3.02 15.26 -4.66
C ASN A 43 -1.81 15.20 -3.71
N THR A 44 -0.63 15.05 -4.30
CA THR A 44 0.65 14.89 -3.58
C THR A 44 1.24 16.20 -3.09
N SER A 45 0.71 17.36 -3.48
CA SER A 45 1.29 18.64 -3.07
C SER A 45 1.31 18.76 -1.53
N ILE A 46 2.43 19.24 -0.98
CA ILE A 46 2.62 19.34 0.48
C ILE A 46 1.45 20.07 1.15
N LEU A 47 0.98 21.17 0.55
CA LEU A 47 -0.12 21.96 1.09
C LEU A 47 -1.45 21.20 1.11
N SER A 48 -1.68 20.29 0.16
CA SER A 48 -2.86 19.44 0.16
C SER A 48 -2.72 18.31 1.19
N VAL A 49 -1.55 17.66 1.24
CA VAL A 49 -1.28 16.52 2.13
C VAL A 49 -1.34 16.94 3.60
N LEU A 50 -0.78 18.10 3.94
CA LEU A 50 -0.71 18.62 5.31
C LEU A 50 -1.83 19.61 5.65
N SER A 51 -2.90 19.66 4.83
CA SER A 51 -3.99 20.63 4.98
C SER A 51 -4.76 20.51 6.30
N SER A 52 -4.87 19.30 6.87
CA SER A 52 -5.55 19.07 8.15
C SER A 52 -4.83 19.68 9.35
N ILE A 53 -3.53 19.98 9.20
CA ILE A 53 -2.69 20.61 10.23
C ILE A 53 -2.16 21.98 9.78
N ASP A 54 -2.85 22.64 8.84
CA ASP A 54 -2.42 23.95 8.34
C ASP A 54 -2.18 24.95 9.49
N GLY A 55 -1.10 25.73 9.38
CA GLY A 55 -0.65 26.64 10.43
C GLY A 55 0.06 26.00 11.63
N GLN A 56 0.12 24.67 11.73
CA GLN A 56 0.74 23.94 12.87
C GLN A 56 2.11 23.33 12.52
N TRP A 57 2.61 23.54 11.30
CA TRP A 57 3.89 23.06 10.81
C TRP A 57 4.65 24.15 10.04
N ASP A 58 5.98 24.01 9.97
CA ASP A 58 6.83 25.04 9.37
C ASP A 58 7.90 24.50 8.40
N VAL A 59 8.36 23.25 8.57
CA VAL A 59 9.40 22.65 7.74
C VAL A 59 9.13 21.17 7.44
N VAL A 60 9.33 20.81 6.18
CA VAL A 60 9.37 19.42 5.71
C VAL A 60 10.71 19.14 5.05
N LYS A 61 11.32 17.98 5.33
CA LYS A 61 12.54 17.52 4.67
C LYS A 61 12.42 16.09 4.18
N TYR A 62 12.94 15.85 3.00
CA TYR A 62 13.04 14.54 2.38
C TYR A 62 14.46 14.31 1.89
N TYR A 63 14.98 13.10 2.07
CA TYR A 63 16.27 12.72 1.51
C TYR A 63 16.06 11.93 0.22
N ASP A 64 16.51 12.50 -0.89
CA ASP A 64 16.43 11.88 -2.21
C ASP A 64 17.65 10.97 -2.40
N ALA A 65 17.41 9.65 -2.38
CA ALA A 65 18.47 8.65 -2.52
C ALA A 65 19.07 8.58 -3.94
N ILE A 66 18.36 9.09 -4.96
CA ILE A 66 18.83 9.12 -6.35
C ILE A 66 19.89 10.21 -6.49
N THR A 67 19.57 11.42 -6.04
CA THR A 67 20.50 12.55 -6.12
C THR A 67 21.46 12.63 -4.93
N LYS A 68 21.18 11.87 -3.86
CA LYS A 68 21.89 11.90 -2.57
C LYS A 68 21.86 13.28 -1.93
N THR A 69 20.73 13.97 -2.02
CA THR A 69 20.55 15.33 -1.52
C THR A 69 19.31 15.48 -0.65
N TRP A 70 19.36 16.47 0.24
CA TRP A 70 18.22 16.88 1.02
C TRP A 70 17.35 17.86 0.23
N LYS A 71 16.07 17.51 0.08
CA LYS A 71 15.02 18.40 -0.40
C LYS A 71 14.28 18.99 0.79
N THR A 72 13.95 20.28 0.73
CA THR A 72 13.31 20.99 1.85
C THR A 72 12.17 21.85 1.34
N TYR A 73 11.08 21.85 2.11
CA TYR A 73 10.06 22.88 2.05
C TYR A 73 10.01 23.59 3.40
N ARG A 74 10.08 24.91 3.39
CA ARG A 74 9.87 25.76 4.57
C ARG A 74 8.79 26.78 4.24
N VAL A 75 7.83 26.95 5.14
CA VAL A 75 6.75 27.94 5.00
C VAL A 75 7.38 29.33 4.87
N GLY A 76 6.95 30.09 3.85
CA GLY A 76 7.45 31.44 3.55
C GLY A 76 8.84 31.52 2.91
N ALA A 77 9.55 30.41 2.71
CA ALA A 77 10.84 30.42 2.03
C ALA A 77 10.71 30.47 0.50
N THR A 78 11.62 31.18 -0.16
CA THR A 78 11.68 31.27 -1.63
C THR A 78 12.60 30.23 -2.28
N THR A 79 13.36 29.48 -1.47
CA THR A 79 14.37 28.51 -1.93
C THR A 79 13.93 27.06 -1.71
N ASN A 80 12.64 26.78 -1.74
CA ASN A 80 12.10 25.43 -1.55
C ASN A 80 12.46 24.52 -2.73
N THR A 81 12.75 23.26 -2.43
CA THR A 81 13.16 22.23 -3.39
C THR A 81 12.34 20.94 -3.29
N LEU A 82 11.43 20.86 -2.31
CA LEU A 82 10.45 19.80 -2.13
C LEU A 82 9.06 20.42 -2.32
N PHE A 83 8.18 19.82 -3.12
CA PHE A 83 6.82 20.34 -3.34
C PHE A 83 5.74 19.27 -3.24
N ASP A 84 6.14 18.01 -3.32
CA ASP A 84 5.26 16.84 -3.31
C ASP A 84 5.70 15.84 -2.24
N LEU A 85 4.71 15.17 -1.65
CA LEU A 85 4.83 14.05 -0.75
C LEU A 85 3.88 12.94 -1.24
N ASP A 86 4.42 11.76 -1.45
CA ASP A 86 3.65 10.58 -1.81
C ASP A 86 3.88 9.45 -0.81
N HIS A 87 3.05 8.42 -0.92
CA HIS A 87 3.06 7.22 -0.09
C HIS A 87 4.35 6.38 -0.09
N THR A 88 5.26 6.59 -1.05
CA THR A 88 6.56 5.90 -1.10
C THR A 88 7.59 6.58 -0.19
N MET A 89 7.34 7.82 0.21
CA MET A 89 8.31 8.68 0.89
C MET A 89 8.19 8.59 2.41
N GLY A 90 9.33 8.43 3.07
CA GLY A 90 9.49 8.82 4.47
C GLY A 90 9.97 10.25 4.51
N PHE A 91 9.50 11.08 5.43
CA PHE A 91 9.92 12.47 5.51
C PHE A 91 9.90 13.00 6.93
N TRP A 92 10.78 13.98 7.16
CA TRP A 92 10.81 14.71 8.40
C TRP A 92 9.83 15.87 8.34
N LEU A 93 8.92 15.92 9.29
CA LEU A 93 7.97 17.01 9.50
C LEU A 93 8.29 17.69 10.82
N HIS A 94 8.45 19.01 10.81
CA HIS A 94 8.53 19.81 12.01
C HIS A 94 7.20 20.51 12.28
N THR A 95 6.65 20.30 13.47
CA THR A 95 5.42 20.97 13.94
C THR A 95 5.70 21.84 15.15
N THR A 96 4.91 22.89 15.31
CA THR A 96 5.04 23.84 16.43
C THR A 96 4.30 23.39 17.68
N GLU A 97 3.35 22.47 17.55
CA GLU A 97 2.56 21.90 18.63
C GLU A 97 2.19 20.44 18.36
N ASN A 98 1.69 19.75 19.40
CA ASN A 98 1.13 18.42 19.25
C ASN A 98 -0.16 18.51 18.44
N THR A 99 -0.30 17.65 17.44
CA THR A 99 -1.46 17.66 16.53
C THR A 99 -1.71 16.26 15.97
N THR A 100 -2.80 16.12 15.22
CA THR A 100 -3.12 14.88 14.50
C THR A 100 -3.24 15.20 13.03
N LEU A 101 -2.34 14.64 12.23
CA LEU A 101 -2.39 14.74 10.78
C LEU A 101 -3.36 13.69 10.24
N THR A 102 -4.51 14.14 9.74
CA THR A 102 -5.43 13.29 8.97
C THR A 102 -5.01 13.31 7.50
N VAL A 103 -4.64 12.14 6.97
CA VAL A 103 -4.28 11.95 5.57
C VAL A 103 -5.43 11.28 4.82
N TYR A 104 -5.76 11.80 3.65
CA TYR A 104 -6.83 11.27 2.79
C TYR A 104 -6.24 10.58 1.57
N GLY A 105 -6.83 9.47 1.15
CA GLY A 105 -6.37 8.77 -0.04
C GLY A 105 -7.06 7.43 -0.27
N THR A 106 -6.58 6.70 -1.26
CA THR A 106 -7.04 5.35 -1.57
C THR A 106 -6.03 4.32 -1.07
N PRO A 107 -6.48 3.22 -0.44
CA PRO A 107 -5.65 2.05 -0.19
C PRO A 107 -4.96 1.56 -1.48
N PRO A 108 -3.62 1.50 -1.55
CA PRO A 108 -2.95 0.78 -2.63
C PRO A 108 -3.23 -0.73 -2.53
N THR A 109 -3.03 -1.48 -3.61
CA THR A 109 -2.96 -2.95 -3.54
C THR A 109 -1.53 -3.38 -3.20
N ASN A 110 -0.59 -2.92 -4.03
CA ASN A 110 0.84 -3.02 -3.82
C ASN A 110 1.49 -1.68 -4.17
N THR A 111 2.62 -1.40 -3.54
CA THR A 111 3.45 -0.24 -3.85
C THR A 111 4.87 -0.69 -4.15
N ASP A 112 5.38 -0.21 -5.28
CA ASP A 112 6.73 -0.47 -5.77
C ASP A 112 7.65 0.69 -5.37
N ILE A 113 8.64 0.41 -4.52
CA ILE A 113 9.60 1.40 -4.02
C ILE A 113 11.01 1.02 -4.51
N LEU A 114 11.59 1.86 -5.36
CA LEU A 114 12.96 1.67 -5.83
C LEU A 114 13.96 2.14 -4.77
N LEU A 115 14.67 1.19 -4.15
CA LEU A 115 15.75 1.47 -3.22
C LEU A 115 17.07 1.62 -4.00
N LYS A 116 17.85 2.64 -3.66
CA LYS A 116 19.17 2.90 -4.22
C LYS A 116 20.26 2.45 -3.27
N ALA A 117 21.40 2.02 -3.80
CA ALA A 117 22.57 1.67 -2.99
C ALA A 117 22.94 2.80 -2.01
N GLY A 118 22.98 2.47 -0.72
CA GLY A 118 23.14 3.42 0.38
C GLY A 118 21.85 3.61 1.18
N TRP A 119 21.73 4.78 1.80
CA TRP A 119 20.57 5.17 2.61
C TRP A 119 19.40 5.63 1.75
N ASN A 120 18.20 5.14 2.09
CA ASN A 120 16.93 5.52 1.50
C ASN A 120 15.98 5.98 2.60
N LEU A 121 15.30 7.10 2.39
CA LEU A 121 14.27 7.58 3.31
C LEU A 121 12.90 7.25 2.71
N VAL A 122 12.25 6.21 3.25
CA VAL A 122 11.09 5.56 2.64
C VAL A 122 9.92 5.44 3.61
N GLY A 123 8.73 5.40 3.04
CA GLY A 123 7.49 5.16 3.78
C GLY A 123 7.16 3.69 3.92
N TYR A 124 6.11 3.41 4.69
CA TYR A 124 5.51 2.08 4.77
C TYR A 124 4.04 2.17 4.31
N PRO A 125 3.78 2.05 2.99
CA PRO A 125 2.45 2.16 2.40
C PRO A 125 1.63 0.89 2.61
N SER A 126 1.40 0.52 3.87
CA SER A 126 0.66 -0.67 4.27
C SER A 126 -0.05 -0.44 5.59
N MET A 127 -1.26 -1.00 5.71
CA MET A 127 -2.00 -1.07 6.99
C MET A 127 -1.75 -2.39 7.71
N ASN A 128 -0.87 -3.24 7.19
CA ASN A 128 -0.49 -4.48 7.85
C ASN A 128 0.33 -4.16 9.11
N GLY A 129 -0.31 -4.29 10.26
CA GLY A 129 0.27 -4.06 11.58
C GLY A 129 0.89 -5.30 12.23
N THR A 130 1.21 -6.35 11.48
CA THR A 130 1.86 -7.57 12.00
C THR A 130 3.21 -7.86 11.34
N ARG A 131 3.46 -7.30 10.15
CA ARG A 131 4.70 -7.51 9.41
C ARG A 131 5.91 -6.90 10.10
N THR A 132 6.89 -7.76 10.34
CA THR A 132 8.20 -7.37 10.85
C THR A 132 9.06 -6.76 9.73
N ILE A 133 10.12 -6.05 10.11
CA ILE A 133 11.14 -5.52 9.19
C ILE A 133 11.71 -6.64 8.31
N ALA A 134 12.04 -7.80 8.89
CA ALA A 134 12.59 -8.92 8.16
C ALA A 134 11.64 -9.49 7.09
N GLU A 135 10.34 -9.55 7.40
CA GLU A 135 9.33 -10.01 6.45
C GLU A 135 9.04 -8.96 5.37
N ALA A 136 8.90 -7.69 5.77
CA ALA A 136 8.57 -6.60 4.87
C ALA A 136 9.68 -6.33 3.86
N LEU A 137 10.94 -6.31 4.29
CA LEU A 137 12.11 -6.04 3.44
C LEU A 137 12.76 -7.32 2.90
N PHE A 138 12.10 -8.46 3.01
CA PHE A 138 12.62 -9.72 2.49
C PHE A 138 12.99 -9.60 1.00
N GLY A 139 14.15 -10.14 0.62
CA GLY A 139 14.64 -10.10 -0.76
C GLY A 139 15.31 -8.79 -1.19
N THR A 140 15.24 -7.72 -0.40
CA THR A 140 15.93 -6.45 -0.71
C THR A 140 17.43 -6.47 -0.40
N GLY A 141 17.87 -7.39 0.48
CA GLY A 141 19.25 -7.43 0.96
C GLY A 141 19.62 -6.26 1.86
N TYR A 142 18.65 -5.62 2.52
CA TYR A 142 18.90 -4.55 3.49
C TYR A 142 19.91 -4.98 4.56
N LEU A 143 20.74 -4.03 5.01
CA LEU A 143 21.73 -4.28 6.07
C LEU A 143 21.39 -3.57 7.37
N ARG A 144 20.59 -2.49 7.31
CA ARG A 144 20.24 -1.69 8.47
C ARG A 144 18.94 -0.94 8.22
N VAL A 145 18.10 -0.89 9.25
CA VAL A 145 16.92 -0.04 9.28
C VAL A 145 16.96 0.84 10.52
N GLU A 146 16.62 2.10 10.35
CA GLU A 146 16.44 3.04 11.47
C GLU A 146 15.08 3.69 11.41
N GLY A 147 14.53 3.95 12.59
CA GLY A 147 13.27 4.67 12.76
C GLY A 147 13.44 5.77 13.79
N TYR A 148 12.43 6.62 13.89
CA TYR A 148 12.36 7.67 14.89
C TYR A 148 11.47 7.25 16.05
N ASP A 149 11.87 7.61 17.26
CA ASP A 149 11.06 7.45 18.45
C ASP A 149 10.64 8.83 18.95
N SER A 150 9.34 9.14 18.93
CA SER A 150 8.87 10.43 19.43
C SER A 150 8.97 10.54 20.95
N ALA A 151 8.96 9.43 21.69
CA ALA A 151 9.15 9.41 23.13
C ALA A 151 10.62 9.60 23.53
N SER A 152 11.55 9.39 22.59
CA SER A 152 12.98 9.63 22.78
C SER A 152 13.57 10.17 21.49
N PRO A 153 13.66 11.51 21.33
CA PRO A 153 13.73 12.20 20.03
C PRO A 153 15.08 12.03 19.32
N TYR A 154 15.41 10.80 18.97
CA TYR A 154 16.58 10.37 18.26
C TYR A 154 16.24 9.24 17.30
N ILE A 155 17.03 9.15 16.23
CA ILE A 155 17.00 8.00 15.33
C ILE A 155 17.56 6.79 16.08
N LYS A 156 16.86 5.65 16.02
CA LYS A 156 17.30 4.39 16.62
C LYS A 156 17.37 3.29 15.57
N VAL A 157 18.35 2.41 15.72
CA VAL A 157 18.42 1.17 14.93
C VAL A 157 17.26 0.28 15.35
N LEU A 158 16.52 -0.22 14.37
CA LEU A 158 15.41 -1.14 14.58
C LEU A 158 15.87 -2.57 14.33
N ASN A 159 15.41 -3.49 15.17
CA ASN A 159 15.69 -4.92 15.01
C ASN A 159 14.76 -5.52 13.95
N ASP A 160 15.19 -6.62 13.36
CA ASP A 160 14.44 -7.40 12.37
C ASP A 160 13.03 -7.80 12.83
N THR A 161 12.80 -7.97 14.13
CA THR A 161 11.50 -8.32 14.74
C THR A 161 10.60 -7.12 14.98
N TYR A 162 11.06 -5.90 14.69
CA TYR A 162 10.25 -4.69 14.82
C TYR A 162 9.12 -4.76 13.81
N ILE A 163 7.89 -4.53 14.27
CA ILE A 163 6.71 -4.47 13.41
C ILE A 163 6.67 -3.08 12.76
N MET A 164 6.76 -3.04 11.43
CA MET A 164 6.63 -1.79 10.68
C MET A 164 5.19 -1.28 10.77
N LYS A 165 5.01 0.03 10.97
CA LYS A 165 3.71 0.64 11.22
C LYS A 165 3.35 1.67 10.16
N ALA A 166 2.08 1.69 9.79
CA ALA A 166 1.48 2.75 9.00
C ALA A 166 1.74 4.11 9.66
N GLY A 167 2.13 5.12 8.87
CA GLY A 167 2.41 6.47 9.36
C GLY A 167 3.84 6.71 9.83
N GLU A 168 4.65 5.68 10.05
CA GLU A 168 6.07 5.83 10.43
C GLU A 168 6.97 5.93 9.18
N GLY A 169 7.98 6.79 9.22
CA GLY A 169 9.03 6.83 8.19
C GLY A 169 10.28 6.04 8.60
N TYR A 170 11.00 5.49 7.62
CA TYR A 170 12.14 4.62 7.86
C TYR A 170 13.36 5.01 7.02
N TRP A 171 14.53 4.90 7.65
CA TRP A 171 15.81 4.88 6.95
C TRP A 171 16.19 3.44 6.66
N VAL A 172 16.35 3.10 5.38
CA VAL A 172 16.75 1.75 4.96
C VAL A 172 18.06 1.82 4.20
N TYR A 173 19.07 1.10 4.69
CA TYR A 173 20.34 0.95 4.01
C TYR A 173 20.39 -0.35 3.21
N VAL A 174 20.62 -0.24 1.90
CA VAL A 174 20.82 -1.39 1.00
C VAL A 174 22.18 -1.33 0.30
N PRO A 175 22.85 -2.46 0.05
CA PRO A 175 24.18 -2.49 -0.58
C PRO A 175 24.15 -2.25 -2.09
N SER A 176 23.01 -2.48 -2.74
CA SER A 176 22.81 -2.32 -4.18
C SER A 176 21.40 -1.82 -4.47
N ASP A 177 21.20 -1.25 -5.67
CA ASP A 177 19.87 -0.89 -6.12
C ASP A 177 18.96 -2.12 -6.15
N THR A 178 17.74 -1.99 -5.63
CA THR A 178 16.76 -3.08 -5.58
C THR A 178 15.33 -2.53 -5.59
N LEU A 179 14.38 -3.35 -6.00
CA LEU A 179 12.97 -3.04 -5.85
C LEU A 179 12.43 -3.62 -4.54
N TRP A 180 11.73 -2.81 -3.77
CA TRP A 180 10.97 -3.23 -2.60
C TRP A 180 9.48 -3.17 -2.92
N ILE A 181 8.77 -4.29 -2.82
CA ILE A 181 7.34 -4.40 -3.10
C ILE A 181 6.59 -4.53 -1.79
N VAL A 182 5.73 -3.55 -1.48
CA VAL A 182 4.95 -3.50 -0.25
C VAL A 182 3.49 -3.78 -0.57
N SER A 183 2.95 -4.87 -0.04
CA SER A 183 1.51 -5.15 -0.11
C SER A 183 0.76 -4.41 0.99
N PHE A 184 -0.37 -3.81 0.65
CA PHE A 184 -1.15 -3.01 1.59
C PHE A 184 -1.92 -3.88 2.60
N TYR A 185 -2.44 -5.02 2.13
CA TYR A 185 -3.11 -6.02 2.97
C TYR A 185 -2.15 -7.19 3.26
N SER A 186 -2.36 -7.89 4.37
CA SER A 186 -1.76 -9.20 4.59
C SER A 186 -2.14 -10.14 3.45
N SER A 187 -1.17 -10.86 2.88
CA SER A 187 -1.50 -12.09 2.16
C SER A 187 -2.22 -13.02 3.15
N PRO A 188 -3.36 -13.63 2.78
CA PRO A 188 -4.02 -14.60 3.65
C PRO A 188 -3.02 -15.71 4.01
N SER A 189 -3.05 -16.15 5.27
CA SER A 189 -2.20 -17.25 5.73
C SER A 189 -2.54 -18.55 4.98
N GLU A 190 -1.60 -19.50 4.88
CA GLU A 190 -1.88 -20.82 4.26
C GLU A 190 -3.11 -21.49 4.90
N ASP A 191 -3.31 -21.29 6.20
CA ASP A 191 -4.47 -21.81 6.92
C ASP A 191 -5.79 -21.11 6.56
N GLU A 192 -5.78 -19.79 6.30
CA GLU A 192 -6.96 -19.04 5.81
C GLU A 192 -7.29 -19.40 4.35
N ILE A 193 -6.27 -19.61 3.52
CA ILE A 193 -6.45 -20.08 2.14
C ILE A 193 -7.09 -21.48 2.13
N ASN A 194 -6.69 -22.35 3.05
CA ASN A 194 -7.24 -23.72 3.18
C ASN A 194 -8.60 -23.76 3.89
N ALA A 195 -8.93 -22.77 4.72
CA ALA A 195 -10.21 -22.68 5.43
C ALA A 195 -11.32 -22.07 4.55
N GLU A 196 -10.99 -21.18 3.61
CA GLU A 196 -11.98 -20.51 2.75
C GLU A 196 -11.95 -20.94 1.27
N GLY A 197 -10.95 -21.73 0.86
CA GLY A 197 -10.85 -22.31 -0.48
C GLY A 197 -10.74 -23.84 -0.43
N GLY A 198 -11.85 -24.54 -0.67
CA GLY A 198 -11.84 -26.00 -0.79
C GLY A 198 -11.15 -26.46 -2.08
N PHE A 199 -9.83 -26.58 -2.09
CA PHE A 199 -9.14 -27.34 -3.14
C PHE A 199 -9.40 -28.83 -2.90
N SER A 200 -10.31 -29.43 -3.66
CA SER A 200 -10.56 -30.87 -3.65
C SER A 200 -10.04 -31.51 -4.93
N GLU A 201 -9.08 -32.42 -4.82
CA GLU A 201 -8.75 -33.36 -5.88
C GLU A 201 -9.62 -34.60 -5.72
N THR A 202 -10.44 -34.91 -6.72
CA THR A 202 -11.12 -36.20 -6.80
C THR A 202 -10.51 -37.02 -7.93
N LYS A 203 -10.08 -38.25 -7.60
CA LYS A 203 -9.55 -39.20 -8.58
C LYS A 203 -10.71 -39.95 -9.22
N GLY A 204 -11.01 -39.64 -10.48
CA GLY A 204 -11.98 -40.41 -11.26
C GLY A 204 -11.48 -41.84 -11.53
N ALA A 205 -12.42 -42.79 -11.68
CA ALA A 205 -12.15 -44.22 -11.85
C ALA A 205 -11.34 -44.61 -13.13
N GLY A 206 -10.83 -43.63 -13.89
CA GLY A 206 -9.97 -43.81 -15.07
C GLY A 206 -8.59 -43.16 -14.98
N GLY A 207 -8.18 -42.62 -13.83
CA GLY A 207 -6.84 -42.03 -13.64
C GLY A 207 -6.66 -40.59 -14.12
N ALA A 208 -7.74 -39.91 -14.54
CA ALA A 208 -7.72 -38.48 -14.78
C ALA A 208 -7.89 -37.71 -13.46
N PHE A 209 -7.05 -36.69 -13.25
CA PHE A 209 -7.22 -35.72 -12.16
C PHE A 209 -8.00 -34.52 -12.70
N THR A 210 -9.11 -34.18 -12.05
CA THR A 210 -9.88 -32.97 -12.33
C THR A 210 -9.66 -32.00 -11.19
N SER A 211 -9.06 -30.83 -11.47
CA SER A 211 -9.02 -29.71 -10.54
C SER A 211 -10.18 -28.76 -10.84
N THR A 212 -11.00 -28.49 -9.82
CA THR A 212 -12.03 -27.46 -9.88
C THR A 212 -11.56 -26.30 -9.03
N ILE A 213 -11.50 -25.10 -9.59
CA ILE A 213 -11.30 -23.86 -8.85
C ILE A 213 -12.66 -23.16 -8.82
N GLU A 214 -13.29 -23.06 -7.65
CA GLU A 214 -14.41 -22.14 -7.49
C GLU A 214 -13.86 -20.71 -7.44
N GLU A 215 -14.44 -19.81 -8.24
CA GLU A 215 -14.03 -18.41 -8.32
C GLU A 215 -14.34 -17.71 -6.98
N TYR A 216 -13.33 -17.19 -6.28
CA TYR A 216 -13.48 -16.58 -4.96
C TYR A 216 -13.80 -15.08 -5.06
N TYR A 217 -14.86 -14.68 -4.37
CA TYR A 217 -15.21 -13.28 -4.11
C TYR A 217 -14.53 -12.84 -2.81
N ILE A 218 -13.58 -11.91 -2.88
CA ILE A 218 -13.02 -11.27 -1.68
C ILE A 218 -14.10 -10.31 -1.15
N PRO A 219 -14.71 -10.53 0.03
CA PRO A 219 -15.61 -9.55 0.61
C PRO A 219 -14.78 -8.34 1.03
N LEU A 220 -14.90 -7.25 0.27
CA LEU A 220 -14.42 -5.95 0.73
C LEU A 220 -15.15 -5.59 2.03
N PRO A 221 -14.49 -4.91 2.99
CA PRO A 221 -15.20 -4.26 4.10
C PRO A 221 -16.36 -3.43 3.53
N SER A 222 -17.47 -3.29 4.26
CA SER A 222 -18.72 -2.65 3.80
C SER A 222 -18.57 -1.25 3.18
N ASP A 223 -17.39 -0.65 3.33
CA ASP A 223 -17.06 0.72 2.93
C ASP A 223 -16.14 0.78 1.69
N CYS A 224 -15.74 -0.37 1.10
CA CYS A 224 -14.93 -0.45 -0.11
C CYS A 224 -15.77 -0.94 -1.30
N THR A 225 -16.02 -0.06 -2.27
CA THR A 225 -16.60 -0.42 -3.58
C THR A 225 -15.52 -0.34 -4.65
N VAL A 226 -14.91 -1.47 -5.00
CA VAL A 226 -14.16 -1.61 -6.26
C VAL A 226 -14.87 -2.67 -7.10
N ALA A 227 -15.65 -2.23 -8.07
CA ALA A 227 -16.29 -3.10 -9.05
C ALA A 227 -15.26 -3.53 -10.11
N ALA A 228 -14.61 -4.67 -9.91
CA ALA A 228 -13.99 -5.42 -11.00
C ALA A 228 -14.99 -6.50 -11.43
N SER A 229 -15.84 -6.19 -12.42
CA SER A 229 -16.67 -7.19 -13.11
C SER A 229 -15.80 -7.88 -14.16
N LEU A 230 -15.43 -9.15 -13.91
CA LEU A 230 -15.04 -10.06 -14.99
C LEU A 230 -16.32 -10.76 -15.45
N ASN A 231 -16.73 -10.47 -16.69
CA ASN A 231 -17.92 -11.07 -17.28
C ASN A 231 -17.77 -12.61 -17.32
N GLY A 232 -18.74 -13.27 -16.70
CA GLY A 232 -18.77 -14.72 -16.54
C GLY A 232 -18.65 -15.48 -17.85
N ASN A 233 -17.79 -16.49 -17.83
CA ASN A 233 -18.01 -17.79 -18.44
C ASN A 233 -16.95 -18.74 -17.86
N GLY A 234 -17.40 -19.72 -17.08
CA GLY A 234 -16.53 -20.79 -16.57
C GLY A 234 -15.80 -21.47 -17.73
N VAL A 235 -14.47 -21.54 -17.65
CA VAL A 235 -13.64 -22.22 -18.65
C VAL A 235 -13.23 -23.56 -18.08
N SER A 236 -13.81 -24.65 -18.58
CA SER A 236 -13.24 -25.99 -18.41
C SER A 236 -12.11 -26.17 -19.42
N SER A 237 -10.93 -26.57 -18.97
CA SER A 237 -9.83 -26.97 -19.85
C SER A 237 -9.50 -28.44 -19.65
N THR A 238 -9.61 -29.22 -20.72
CA THR A 238 -9.08 -30.58 -20.83
C THR A 238 -7.80 -30.51 -21.66
N GLN A 239 -6.64 -30.72 -21.05
CA GLN A 239 -5.40 -30.83 -21.81
C GLN A 239 -5.31 -32.23 -22.45
N ALA A 240 -5.34 -32.28 -23.78
CA ALA A 240 -4.76 -33.38 -24.56
C ALA A 240 -3.42 -32.90 -25.13
N SER A 241 -2.39 -33.73 -25.01
CA SER A 241 -1.02 -33.45 -25.43
C SER A 241 -0.89 -33.12 -26.92
N SER A 242 -0.47 -31.91 -27.28
CA SER A 242 0.46 -31.56 -28.37
C SER A 242 0.49 -30.04 -28.59
N GLY A 243 1.67 -29.51 -28.95
CA GLY A 243 2.07 -28.12 -28.71
C GLY A 243 1.34 -27.01 -29.46
N GLY A 244 1.39 -25.82 -28.85
CA GLY A 244 0.96 -24.53 -29.41
C GLY A 244 0.74 -23.50 -28.31
N SER A 245 1.68 -22.55 -28.16
CA SER A 245 1.65 -21.48 -27.16
C SER A 245 0.51 -20.48 -27.41
N SER A 246 -0.35 -20.25 -26.41
CA SER A 246 -1.28 -19.11 -26.40
C SER A 246 -1.02 -18.22 -25.18
N LEU A 247 -1.08 -16.91 -25.41
CA LEU A 247 -0.62 -15.82 -24.53
C LEU A 247 -1.41 -15.61 -23.22
N PHE A 248 -2.22 -16.58 -22.77
CA PHE A 248 -3.00 -16.49 -21.53
C PHE A 248 -2.39 -17.21 -20.32
N GLY A 249 -1.22 -17.85 -20.49
CA GLY A 249 -0.48 -18.51 -19.41
C GLY A 249 0.45 -17.61 -18.59
N LEU A 250 0.56 -16.31 -18.91
CA LEU A 250 1.58 -15.44 -18.31
C LEU A 250 1.14 -14.77 -17.01
N LEU A 251 -0.17 -14.58 -16.77
CA LEU A 251 -0.66 -13.97 -15.52
C LEU A 251 -0.86 -14.97 -14.37
N LEU A 252 -1.06 -16.25 -14.67
CA LEU A 252 -1.24 -17.30 -13.65
C LEU A 252 0.09 -17.94 -13.21
N LEU A 253 1.21 -17.59 -13.85
CA LEU A 253 2.53 -18.10 -13.49
C LEU A 253 3.15 -17.34 -12.30
N LEU A 254 2.76 -16.09 -12.03
CA LEU A 254 3.35 -15.29 -10.95
C LEU A 254 2.90 -15.74 -9.54
N ALA A 255 1.71 -16.35 -9.42
CA ALA A 255 1.27 -16.95 -8.16
C ALA A 255 1.84 -18.35 -7.92
N VAL A 256 2.08 -19.13 -8.98
CA VAL A 256 2.55 -20.53 -8.88
C VAL A 256 4.09 -20.64 -8.85
N VAL A 257 4.83 -19.69 -9.44
CA VAL A 257 6.31 -19.72 -9.44
C VAL A 257 6.88 -19.48 -8.03
N CYS A 258 6.19 -18.74 -7.15
CA CYS A 258 6.61 -18.62 -5.75
C CYS A 258 6.45 -19.94 -4.96
N LEU A 259 5.50 -20.81 -5.31
CA LEU A 259 5.33 -22.11 -4.66
C LEU A 259 6.32 -23.19 -5.14
N ALA A 260 6.88 -23.08 -6.35
CA ALA A 260 7.78 -24.09 -6.90
C ALA A 260 9.23 -24.01 -6.35
N VAL A 261 9.68 -22.86 -5.86
CA VAL A 261 11.08 -22.68 -5.39
C VAL A 261 11.29 -23.24 -3.97
N ARG A 262 10.23 -23.41 -3.16
CA ARG A 262 10.37 -23.93 -1.79
C ARG A 262 10.26 -25.46 -1.68
N LYS A 263 9.78 -26.16 -2.72
CA LYS A 263 9.59 -27.62 -2.69
C LYS A 263 10.81 -28.46 -3.08
N HIS A 264 11.96 -27.85 -3.40
CA HIS A 264 13.18 -28.59 -3.78
C HIS A 264 14.30 -28.64 -2.72
N ARG A 265 14.00 -28.34 -1.46
CA ARG A 265 14.84 -28.73 -0.32
C ARG A 265 13.99 -29.33 0.79
N ASN A 266 13.72 -30.63 0.66
CA ASN A 266 13.74 -31.64 1.72
C ASN A 266 13.81 -33.02 1.04
#